data_AF-A0A7X5D6E8-F1
#
_entry.id   AF-A0A7X5D6E8-F1
#
_cell.length_a   1.000
_cell.length_b   1.000
_cell.length_c   1.000
_cell.angle_alpha   90.00
_cell.angle_beta   90.00
_cell.angle_gamma   90.00
#
_symmetry.space_group_name_H-M   'P 1'
#
loop_
_entity.id
_entity.type
_entity.pdbx_description
1 polymer ?
#
loop_
_entity_poly.entity_id
_entity_poly.type
_entity_poly.pdbx_seq_one_letter_code
_entity_poly.pdbx_strand_id
1 'polypeptide(L)'
;MEIRENIKVYHCNDKQRCEKFLKEDNYLIWSEEEGIWLGSGMYFWDNLANAQYWKGQKKRKTNNRKPLSIVCSNIYIDNFLDLTDIDNCYIIEKLWENYCNMMKKSYEYYKNVELGGKLNILFRSKVTREYFSKYNVIKVIGNYPYTQPSPLFYYDVNNKKPQPTLSAKCIYNVKNPDCIFNKKLVEE
;
A
#
# COMPACT_ATOMS: atom_id res chain seq x y z
N MET A 1 19.80 20.87 -9.10
CA MET A 1 19.24 19.51 -9.02
C MET A 1 18.28 19.52 -7.84
N GLU A 2 16.99 19.36 -8.09
CA GLU A 2 15.98 19.44 -7.03
C GLU A 2 16.00 18.14 -6.21
N ILE A 3 16.16 18.26 -4.89
CA ILE A 3 16.15 17.12 -3.99
C ILE A 3 14.69 16.75 -3.76
N ARG A 4 14.27 15.58 -4.25
CA ARG A 4 12.93 15.05 -4.05
C ARG A 4 12.88 14.11 -2.86
N GLU A 5 11.85 14.26 -2.04
CA GLU A 5 11.58 13.36 -0.92
C GLU A 5 11.35 11.93 -1.43
N ASN A 6 12.05 10.98 -0.83
CA ASN A 6 11.96 9.58 -1.22
C ASN A 6 12.20 8.66 -0.02
N ILE A 7 11.75 7.41 -0.14
CA ILE A 7 11.92 6.38 0.87
C ILE A 7 12.33 5.06 0.24
N LYS A 8 13.19 4.31 0.93
CA LYS A 8 13.53 2.93 0.57
C LYS A 8 12.41 1.99 0.97
N VAL A 9 11.98 1.16 0.04
CA VAL A 9 10.87 0.23 0.23
C VAL A 9 11.16 -1.16 -0.30
N TYR A 10 10.36 -2.13 0.14
CA TYR A 10 10.52 -3.56 -0.11
C TYR A 10 9.22 -4.17 -0.62
N HIS A 11 9.31 -5.10 -1.56
CA HIS A 11 8.19 -5.89 -2.08
C HIS A 11 8.59 -7.36 -2.19
N CYS A 12 7.65 -8.26 -1.93
CA CYS A 12 7.85 -9.70 -2.14
C CYS A 12 6.87 -10.25 -3.18
N ASN A 13 7.35 -11.08 -4.10
CA ASN A 13 6.50 -11.82 -5.02
C ASN A 13 7.18 -13.06 -5.59
N ASP A 14 6.50 -13.72 -6.54
CA ASP A 14 7.13 -14.77 -7.33
C ASP A 14 8.37 -14.25 -8.07
N LYS A 15 9.38 -15.12 -8.17
CA LYS A 15 10.70 -14.78 -8.72
C LYS A 15 10.61 -14.18 -10.13
N GLN A 16 9.73 -14.72 -10.98
CA GLN A 16 9.56 -14.27 -12.37
C GLN A 16 9.09 -12.81 -12.44
N ARG A 17 8.07 -12.44 -11.65
CA ARG A 17 7.59 -11.05 -11.60
C ARG A 17 8.62 -10.11 -10.97
N CYS A 18 9.35 -10.56 -9.94
CA CYS A 18 10.44 -9.79 -9.36
C CYS A 18 11.56 -9.52 -10.38
N GLU A 19 12.00 -10.54 -11.13
CA GLU A 19 12.99 -10.39 -12.20
C GLU A 19 12.52 -9.43 -13.30
N LYS A 20 11.24 -9.52 -13.69
CA LYS A 20 10.65 -8.58 -14.65
C LYS A 20 10.65 -7.14 -14.14
N PHE A 21 10.27 -6.92 -12.87
CA PHE A 21 10.30 -5.61 -12.22
C PHE A 21 11.68 -4.98 -12.16
N LEU A 22 12.72 -5.79 -11.95
CA LEU A 22 14.10 -5.30 -11.92
C LEU A 22 14.61 -4.90 -13.32
N LYS A 23 14.08 -5.49 -14.39
CA LYS A 23 14.54 -5.26 -15.77
C LYS A 23 13.75 -4.18 -16.50
N GLU A 24 12.46 -4.05 -16.21
CA GLU A 24 11.55 -3.15 -16.93
C GLU A 24 11.18 -1.94 -16.06
N ASP A 25 11.52 -0.74 -16.53
CA ASP A 25 11.27 0.50 -15.78
C ASP A 25 9.78 0.76 -15.57
N ASN A 26 8.96 0.50 -16.58
CA ASN A 26 7.51 0.73 -16.58
C ASN A 26 6.67 -0.43 -16.02
N TYR A 27 7.30 -1.52 -15.56
CA TYR A 27 6.56 -2.67 -15.04
C TYR A 27 6.26 -2.50 -13.54
N LEU A 28 4.98 -2.62 -13.17
CA LEU A 28 4.52 -2.79 -11.80
C LEU A 28 4.05 -4.22 -11.57
N ILE A 29 4.38 -4.79 -10.41
CA ILE A 29 3.75 -6.02 -9.95
C ILE A 29 2.36 -5.68 -9.40
N TRP A 30 1.42 -5.53 -10.32
CA TRP A 30 0.09 -4.99 -10.07
C TRP A 30 -0.81 -5.97 -9.29
N SER A 31 -1.47 -5.46 -8.25
CA SER A 31 -2.54 -6.14 -7.52
C SER A 31 -3.88 -5.50 -7.86
N GLU A 32 -4.92 -6.29 -8.06
CA GLU A 32 -6.32 -5.82 -8.19
C GLU A 32 -7.04 -6.01 -6.85
N GLU A 33 -6.62 -5.23 -5.84
CA GLU A 33 -7.18 -5.29 -4.49
C GLU A 33 -8.41 -4.37 -4.41
N GLU A 34 -9.52 -4.89 -3.90
CA GLU A 34 -10.79 -4.17 -3.74
C GLU A 34 -11.25 -4.15 -2.27
N GLY A 35 -10.56 -4.87 -1.38
CA GLY A 35 -10.94 -5.07 -0.01
C GLY A 35 -10.46 -3.96 0.94
N ILE A 36 -10.12 -4.32 2.17
CA ILE A 36 -9.75 -3.36 3.24
C ILE A 36 -8.50 -2.51 3.00
N TRP A 37 -7.73 -2.74 1.93
CA TRP A 37 -6.45 -2.07 1.66
C TRP A 37 -6.58 -0.93 0.62
N LEU A 38 -5.45 -0.46 0.08
CA LEU A 38 -5.31 0.79 -0.69
C LEU A 38 -5.73 0.69 -2.17
N GLY A 39 -6.52 -0.31 -2.54
CA GLY A 39 -6.96 -0.52 -3.92
C GLY A 39 -5.88 -1.11 -4.83
N SER A 40 -6.09 -1.02 -6.15
CA SER A 40 -5.22 -1.58 -7.16
C SER A 40 -3.90 -0.84 -7.30
N GLY A 41 -2.78 -1.56 -7.33
CA GLY A 41 -1.44 -0.98 -7.41
C GLY A 41 -0.36 -1.96 -6.97
N MET A 42 0.88 -1.50 -6.90
CA MET A 42 1.99 -2.29 -6.35
C MET A 42 2.22 -1.91 -4.88
N TYR A 43 2.12 -2.91 -4.00
CA TYR A 43 2.25 -2.72 -2.56
C TYR A 43 3.70 -2.83 -2.09
N PHE A 44 4.08 -1.96 -1.18
CA PHE A 44 5.44 -1.88 -0.63
C PHE A 44 5.42 -1.67 0.88
N TRP A 45 6.49 -2.10 1.54
CA TRP A 45 6.76 -1.87 2.96
C TRP A 45 8.05 -1.09 3.14
N ASP A 46 8.14 -0.28 4.17
CA ASP A 46 9.33 0.55 4.49
C ASP A 46 10.51 -0.23 5.10
N ASN A 47 10.31 -1.49 5.48
CA ASN A 47 11.36 -2.33 6.04
C ASN A 47 11.29 -3.78 5.54
N LEU A 48 12.44 -4.44 5.60
CA LEU A 48 12.64 -5.80 5.10
C LEU A 48 11.79 -6.84 5.87
N ALA A 49 11.70 -6.72 7.19
CA ALA A 49 10.97 -7.68 8.04
C ALA A 49 9.48 -7.76 7.66
N ASN A 50 8.87 -6.64 7.29
CA ASN A 50 7.49 -6.59 6.80
C ASN A 50 7.34 -7.32 5.45
N ALA A 51 8.28 -7.14 4.52
CA ALA A 51 8.27 -7.88 3.26
C ALA A 51 8.50 -9.39 3.48
N GLN A 52 9.36 -9.78 4.43
CA GLN A 52 9.58 -11.17 4.82
C GLN A 52 8.31 -11.82 5.42
N TYR A 53 7.56 -11.09 6.25
CA TYR A 53 6.26 -11.54 6.75
C TYR A 53 5.32 -11.90 5.59
N TRP A 54 5.19 -11.02 4.61
CA TRP A 54 4.32 -11.25 3.44
C TRP A 54 4.84 -12.35 2.51
N LYS A 55 6.16 -12.52 2.40
CA LYS A 55 6.77 -13.68 1.73
C LYS A 55 6.35 -14.98 2.43
N GLY A 56 6.36 -15.00 3.77
CA GLY A 56 5.87 -16.11 4.58
C GLY A 56 4.38 -16.42 4.34
N GLN A 57 3.54 -15.38 4.28
CA GLN A 57 2.11 -15.54 3.96
C GLN A 57 1.91 -16.14 2.55
N LYS A 58 2.64 -15.65 1.55
CA LYS A 58 2.59 -16.20 0.17
C LYS A 58 3.10 -17.65 0.13
N LYS A 59 4.16 -17.97 0.86
CA LYS A 59 4.70 -19.35 0.96
C LYS A 59 3.66 -20.31 1.50
N ARG A 60 2.94 -19.93 2.55
CA ARG A 60 1.81 -20.70 3.11
C ARG A 60 0.68 -20.88 2.09
N LYS A 61 0.22 -19.79 1.46
CA LYS A 61 -0.88 -19.83 0.46
C LYS A 61 -0.56 -20.69 -0.77
N THR A 62 0.71 -20.74 -1.16
CA THR A 62 1.17 -21.50 -2.35
C THR A 62 1.69 -22.90 -2.02
N ASN A 63 1.61 -23.34 -0.76
CA ASN A 63 2.23 -24.57 -0.28
C ASN A 63 3.71 -24.70 -0.69
N ASN A 64 4.44 -23.58 -0.67
CA ASN A 64 5.85 -23.48 -1.07
C ASN A 64 6.17 -23.96 -2.51
N ARG A 65 5.18 -24.01 -3.40
CA ARG A 65 5.36 -24.51 -4.78
C ARG A 65 5.96 -23.48 -5.74
N LYS A 66 6.03 -22.21 -5.34
CA LYS A 66 6.54 -21.12 -6.18
C LYS A 66 7.79 -20.51 -5.56
N PRO A 67 8.88 -20.30 -6.34
CA PRO A 67 10.02 -19.54 -5.85
C PRO A 67 9.59 -18.09 -5.62
N LEU A 68 9.92 -17.57 -4.44
CA LEU A 68 9.60 -16.20 -4.03
C LEU A 68 10.89 -15.42 -3.81
N SER A 69 10.88 -14.14 -4.16
CA SER A 69 12.00 -13.21 -3.97
C SER A 69 11.51 -11.91 -3.35
N ILE A 70 12.43 -11.19 -2.71
CA ILE A 70 12.21 -9.83 -2.23
C ILE A 70 13.04 -8.89 -3.10
N VAL A 71 12.43 -7.78 -3.52
CA VAL A 71 13.09 -6.66 -4.19
C VAL A 71 13.01 -5.43 -3.30
N CYS A 72 13.96 -4.53 -3.45
CA CYS A 72 13.91 -3.20 -2.86
C CYS A 72 14.09 -2.13 -3.93
N SER A 73 13.57 -0.94 -3.65
CA SER A 73 13.67 0.24 -4.52
C SER A 73 13.53 1.50 -3.68
N ASN A 74 13.82 2.65 -4.25
CA ASN A 74 13.36 3.93 -3.72
C ASN A 74 12.06 4.33 -4.43
N ILE A 75 11.16 5.01 -3.70
CA ILE A 75 9.98 5.66 -4.28
C ILE A 75 9.96 7.13 -3.90
N TYR A 76 9.59 8.00 -4.84
CA TYR A 76 9.31 9.41 -4.53
C TYR A 76 7.99 9.52 -3.77
N ILE A 77 8.00 10.31 -2.71
CA ILE A 77 6.86 10.55 -1.80
C ILE A 77 6.62 12.05 -1.59
N ASP A 78 6.98 12.86 -2.58
CA ASP A 78 6.63 14.27 -2.62
C ASP A 78 5.15 14.49 -3.01
N ASN A 79 4.52 13.50 -3.68
CA ASN A 79 3.14 13.58 -4.16
C ASN A 79 2.35 12.30 -3.84
N PHE A 80 2.11 12.04 -2.56
CA PHE A 80 1.32 10.90 -2.11
C PHE A 80 0.07 11.31 -1.33
N LEU A 81 -0.94 10.45 -1.36
CA LEU A 81 -2.12 10.57 -0.52
C LEU A 81 -1.83 9.91 0.83
N ASP A 82 -1.66 10.71 1.88
CA ASP A 82 -1.41 10.21 3.24
C ASP A 82 -2.73 9.89 3.96
N LEU A 83 -3.12 8.62 4.04
CA LEU A 83 -4.27 8.18 4.84
C LEU A 83 -3.91 7.91 6.31
N THR A 84 -2.71 8.26 6.76
CA THR A 84 -2.37 8.40 8.19
C THR A 84 -2.75 9.77 8.75
N ASP A 85 -3.03 10.71 7.85
CA ASP A 85 -3.62 12.02 8.17
C ASP A 85 -5.15 11.91 8.14
N ILE A 86 -5.78 12.26 9.26
CA ILE A 86 -7.23 12.18 9.41
C ILE A 86 -7.95 13.22 8.55
N ASP A 87 -7.35 14.37 8.27
CA ASP A 87 -7.96 15.40 7.44
C ASP A 87 -8.06 14.93 5.99
N ASN A 88 -7.02 14.25 5.50
CA ASN A 88 -7.07 13.57 4.20
C ASN A 88 -8.18 12.51 4.18
N CYS A 89 -8.34 11.71 5.24
CA CYS A 89 -9.42 10.72 5.34
C CYS A 89 -10.80 11.37 5.20
N TYR A 90 -11.04 12.50 5.86
CA TYR A 90 -12.31 13.23 5.75
C TYR A 90 -12.54 13.79 4.34
N ILE A 91 -11.50 14.29 3.68
CA ILE A 91 -11.60 14.76 2.29
C ILE A 91 -11.99 13.60 1.36
N ILE A 92 -11.35 12.44 1.50
CA ILE A 92 -11.66 11.26 0.67
C ILE A 92 -13.08 10.76 0.91
N GLU A 93 -13.54 10.73 2.16
CA GLU A 93 -14.92 10.30 2.46
C GLU A 93 -15.95 11.27 1.86
N LYS A 94 -15.71 12.59 1.94
CA LYS A 94 -16.58 13.58 1.29
C LYS A 94 -16.63 13.40 -0.24
N LEU A 95 -15.49 13.10 -0.87
CA LEU A 95 -15.44 12.79 -2.30
C LEU A 95 -16.24 11.53 -2.64
N TRP A 96 -16.15 10.51 -1.78
CA TRP A 96 -16.94 9.28 -1.90
C TRP A 96 -18.45 9.54 -1.81
N GLU A 97 -18.90 10.28 -0.79
CA GLU A 97 -20.31 10.64 -0.61
C GLU A 97 -20.85 11.42 -1.80
N ASN A 98 -20.09 12.41 -2.28
CA ASN A 98 -20.47 13.19 -3.46
C ASN A 98 -20.58 12.31 -4.72
N TYR A 99 -19.62 11.41 -4.94
CA TYR A 99 -19.67 10.45 -6.04
C TYR A 99 -20.92 9.57 -5.95
N CYS A 100 -21.23 9.04 -4.76
CA CYS A 100 -22.41 8.19 -4.54
C CYS A 100 -23.72 8.94 -4.87
N ASN A 101 -23.86 10.17 -4.38
CA ASN A 101 -25.01 11.04 -4.62
C ASN A 101 -25.21 11.32 -6.12
N MET A 102 -24.12 11.61 -6.85
CA MET A 102 -24.16 11.86 -8.29
C MET A 102 -24.61 10.64 -9.09
N MET A 103 -24.19 9.44 -8.67
CA MET A 103 -24.54 8.20 -9.37
C MET A 103 -25.97 7.73 -9.12
N LYS A 104 -26.74 8.41 -8.26
CA LYS A 104 -28.13 8.09 -7.90
C LYS A 104 -28.35 6.62 -7.51
N LYS A 105 -27.32 5.92 -7.01
CA LYS A 105 -27.51 4.56 -6.47
C LYS A 105 -27.86 4.64 -5.00
N SER A 106 -28.54 3.61 -4.49
CA SER A 106 -28.91 3.55 -3.08
C SER A 106 -27.67 3.54 -2.19
N TYR A 107 -27.78 4.15 -1.01
CA TYR A 107 -26.78 4.04 0.05
C TYR A 107 -26.38 2.58 0.31
N GLU A 108 -27.34 1.65 0.24
CA GLU A 108 -27.12 0.21 0.39
C GLU A 108 -26.09 -0.36 -0.59
N TYR A 109 -26.05 0.15 -1.82
CA TYR A 109 -25.10 -0.28 -2.83
C TYR A 109 -23.66 0.12 -2.47
N TYR A 110 -23.47 1.27 -1.83
CA TYR A 110 -22.15 1.85 -1.58
C TYR A 110 -21.62 1.66 -0.15
N LYS A 111 -22.50 1.42 0.84
CA LYS A 111 -22.09 1.30 2.26
C LYS A 111 -21.18 0.10 2.53
N ASN A 112 -21.26 -0.93 1.69
CA ASN A 112 -20.50 -2.18 1.85
C ASN A 112 -19.21 -2.19 0.99
N VAL A 113 -18.89 -1.09 0.31
CA VAL A 113 -17.66 -0.99 -0.47
C VAL A 113 -16.51 -0.71 0.48
N GLU A 114 -15.55 -1.64 0.54
CA GLU A 114 -14.34 -1.48 1.35
C GLU A 114 -13.41 -0.41 0.78
N LEU A 115 -12.41 -0.01 1.57
CA LEU A 115 -11.49 1.08 1.24
C LEU A 115 -10.88 0.95 -0.16
N GLY A 116 -10.45 -0.24 -0.55
CA GLY A 116 -9.80 -0.49 -1.82
C GLY A 116 -10.73 -0.23 -2.99
N GLY A 117 -11.96 -0.73 -2.92
CA GLY A 117 -12.98 -0.48 -3.93
C GLY A 117 -13.39 0.99 -4.01
N LYS A 118 -13.52 1.67 -2.86
CA LYS A 118 -13.77 3.13 -2.83
C LYS A 118 -12.67 3.85 -3.60
N LEU A 119 -11.40 3.57 -3.29
CA LEU A 119 -10.25 4.19 -3.95
C LEU A 119 -10.20 3.85 -5.44
N ASN A 120 -10.42 2.60 -5.84
CA ASN A 120 -10.39 2.21 -7.25
C ASN A 120 -11.46 2.94 -8.07
N ILE A 121 -12.67 3.07 -7.53
CA ILE A 121 -13.75 3.83 -8.16
C ILE A 121 -13.36 5.31 -8.27
N LEU A 122 -12.87 5.91 -7.18
CA LEU A 122 -12.53 7.34 -7.14
C LEU A 122 -11.36 7.70 -8.07
N PHE A 123 -10.33 6.85 -8.16
CA PHE A 123 -9.20 7.06 -9.07
C PHE A 123 -9.61 6.90 -10.56
N ARG A 124 -10.59 6.04 -10.87
CA ARG A 124 -11.03 5.78 -12.26
C ARG A 124 -12.16 6.69 -12.73
N SER A 125 -12.96 7.22 -11.81
CA SER A 125 -14.15 8.02 -12.12
C SER A 125 -13.77 9.33 -12.83
N LYS A 126 -14.49 9.65 -13.92
CA LYS A 126 -14.26 10.89 -14.68
C LYS A 126 -14.44 12.17 -13.85
N VAL A 127 -15.26 12.11 -12.80
CA VAL A 127 -15.57 13.26 -11.94
C VAL A 127 -14.45 13.56 -10.95
N THR A 128 -13.78 12.52 -10.44
CA THR A 128 -12.79 12.65 -9.36
C THR A 128 -11.36 12.41 -9.83
N ARG A 129 -11.14 11.82 -11.00
CA ARG A 129 -9.80 11.47 -11.51
C ARG A 129 -8.81 12.63 -11.52
N GLU A 130 -9.26 13.86 -11.75
CA GLU A 130 -8.39 15.05 -11.76
C GLU A 130 -7.83 15.36 -10.38
N TYR A 131 -8.64 15.18 -9.33
CA TYR A 131 -8.16 15.32 -7.96
C TYR A 131 -7.09 14.27 -7.63
N PHE A 132 -7.25 13.04 -8.13
CA PHE A 132 -6.37 11.92 -7.82
C PHE A 132 -5.15 11.80 -8.73
N SER A 133 -5.14 12.44 -9.91
CA SER A 133 -4.07 12.32 -10.91
C SER A 133 -2.71 12.84 -10.41
N LYS A 134 -2.71 13.72 -9.42
CA LYS A 134 -1.49 14.21 -8.76
C LYS A 134 -0.83 13.18 -7.85
N TYR A 135 -1.55 12.15 -7.39
CA TYR A 135 -1.02 11.17 -6.44
C TYR A 135 -0.45 9.95 -7.16
N ASN A 136 0.84 9.72 -7.01
CA ASN A 136 1.52 8.53 -7.55
C ASN A 136 1.55 7.37 -6.54
N VAL A 137 1.36 7.69 -5.26
CA VAL A 137 1.45 6.75 -4.15
C VAL A 137 0.32 7.03 -3.16
N ILE A 138 -0.20 5.99 -2.51
CA ILE A 138 -1.07 6.09 -1.35
C ILE A 138 -0.35 5.45 -0.17
N LYS A 139 -0.42 6.06 1.02
CA LYS A 139 0.19 5.56 2.25
C LYS A 139 -0.88 5.31 3.31
N VAL A 140 -0.73 4.24 4.07
CA VAL A 140 -1.50 3.98 5.31
C VAL A 140 -0.67 3.21 6.32
N ILE A 141 -1.11 3.18 7.57
CA ILE A 141 -0.60 2.26 8.59
C ILE A 141 -1.59 1.12 8.76
N GLY A 142 -1.13 -0.11 8.52
CA GLY A 142 -1.90 -1.32 8.82
C GLY A 142 -1.70 -1.80 10.25
N ASN A 143 -2.76 -2.35 10.85
CA ASN A 143 -2.74 -2.96 12.18
C ASN A 143 -2.50 -4.48 12.09
N TYR A 144 -1.44 -4.96 12.75
CA TYR A 144 -1.00 -6.36 12.77
C TYR A 144 -0.90 -6.83 14.23
N PRO A 145 -2.02 -7.15 14.89
CA PRO A 145 -2.09 -7.36 16.34
C PRO A 145 -1.31 -8.61 16.81
N TYR A 146 -1.02 -9.55 15.92
CA TYR A 146 -0.25 -10.76 16.22
C TYR A 146 1.27 -10.58 16.04
N THR A 147 1.74 -9.36 15.83
CA THR A 147 3.18 -9.09 15.77
C THR A 147 3.77 -9.32 17.16
N GLN A 148 4.79 -10.17 17.24
CA GLN A 148 5.46 -10.51 18.50
C GLN A 148 6.29 -9.31 19.00
N PRO A 149 6.33 -9.07 20.32
CA PRO A 149 7.24 -8.08 20.91
C PRO A 149 8.71 -8.41 20.63
N SER A 150 9.54 -7.37 20.57
CA SER A 150 11.00 -7.50 20.52
C SER A 150 11.56 -7.56 21.94
N PRO A 151 12.73 -8.20 22.19
CA PRO A 151 13.44 -8.09 23.46
C PRO A 151 13.78 -6.65 23.88
N LEU A 152 13.77 -5.70 22.93
CA LEU A 152 14.10 -4.30 23.19
C LEU A 152 13.02 -3.55 23.99
N PHE A 153 11.73 -3.85 23.74
CA PHE A 153 10.62 -3.20 24.44
C PHE A 153 9.35 -4.05 24.39
N TYR A 154 8.57 -3.96 25.46
CA TYR A 154 7.24 -4.57 25.55
C TYR A 154 6.16 -3.57 25.10
N TYR A 155 5.09 -4.07 24.50
CA TYR A 155 3.88 -3.32 24.22
C TYR A 155 2.66 -4.25 24.32
N ASP A 156 1.53 -3.70 24.77
CA ASP A 156 0.25 -4.39 24.77
C ASP A 156 -0.63 -3.83 23.66
N VAL A 157 -0.97 -4.66 22.66
CA VAL A 157 -1.79 -4.25 21.51
C VAL A 157 -3.19 -3.75 21.89
N ASN A 158 -3.68 -4.06 23.10
CA ASN A 158 -4.98 -3.63 23.59
C ASN A 158 -4.90 -2.41 24.53
N ASN A 159 -3.70 -1.94 24.86
CA ASN A 159 -3.51 -0.79 25.73
C ASN A 159 -3.97 0.50 25.03
N LYS A 160 -4.81 1.28 25.72
CA LYS A 160 -5.39 2.53 25.23
C LYS A 160 -4.48 3.75 25.38
N LYS A 161 -3.32 3.60 26.03
CA LYS A 161 -2.34 4.69 26.20
C LYS A 161 -1.36 4.72 25.03
N PRO A 162 -0.88 5.92 24.63
CA PRO A 162 0.22 6.03 23.67
C PRO A 162 1.45 5.24 24.13
N GLN A 163 2.01 4.44 23.23
CA GLN A 163 3.19 3.60 23.48
C GLN A 163 3.87 3.25 22.15
N PRO A 164 5.16 2.86 22.17
CA PRO A 164 5.79 2.21 21.03
C PRO A 164 5.09 0.90 20.67
N THR A 165 5.02 0.55 19.39
CA THR A 165 4.46 -0.74 18.94
C THR A 165 5.10 -1.22 17.65
N LEU A 166 5.21 -2.54 17.48
CA LEU A 166 5.56 -3.19 16.21
C LEU A 166 4.33 -3.68 15.42
N SER A 167 3.13 -3.55 15.99
CA SER A 167 1.87 -3.92 15.33
C SER A 167 1.46 -2.92 14.24
N ALA A 168 2.01 -1.71 14.23
CA ALA A 168 1.82 -0.72 13.18
C ALA A 168 2.81 -0.97 12.04
N LYS A 169 2.32 -1.17 10.81
CA LYS A 169 3.17 -1.35 9.62
C LYS A 169 2.81 -0.30 8.58
N CYS A 170 3.79 0.51 8.15
CA CYS A 170 3.58 1.43 7.05
C CYS A 170 3.46 0.66 5.73
N ILE A 171 2.45 1.00 4.94
CA ILE A 171 2.13 0.38 3.66
C ILE A 171 2.05 1.48 2.63
N TYR A 172 2.77 1.29 1.53
CA TYR A 172 2.70 2.15 0.36
C TYR A 172 2.07 1.39 -0.79
N ASN A 173 1.18 2.03 -1.53
CA ASN A 173 0.60 1.50 -2.75
C ASN A 173 0.94 2.45 -3.90
N VAL A 174 1.82 1.99 -4.79
CA VAL A 174 2.27 2.75 -5.96
C VAL A 174 1.30 2.53 -7.12
N LYS A 175 0.84 3.64 -7.70
CA LYS A 175 -0.06 3.68 -8.86
C LYS A 175 0.68 3.90 -10.18
N ASN A 176 1.84 4.57 -10.14
CA ASN A 176 2.62 4.93 -11.33
C ASN A 176 4.08 4.45 -11.18
N PRO A 177 4.64 3.66 -12.12
CA PRO A 177 6.05 3.24 -12.09
C PRO A 177 7.05 4.39 -12.12
N ASP A 178 6.70 5.56 -12.65
CA ASP A 178 7.61 6.71 -12.79
C ASP A 178 8.15 7.24 -11.45
N CYS A 179 7.48 6.91 -10.33
CA CYS A 179 7.97 7.28 -9.01
C CYS A 179 9.00 6.29 -8.43
N ILE A 180 9.29 5.17 -9.09
CA ILE A 180 10.17 4.10 -8.61
C ILE A 180 11.55 4.20 -9.25
N PHE A 181 12.60 4.09 -8.44
CA PHE A 181 13.99 4.08 -8.92
C PHE A 181 14.89 3.21 -8.04
N ASN A 182 16.16 3.02 -8.45
CA ASN A 182 17.16 2.23 -7.71
C ASN A 182 16.69 0.81 -7.32
N LYS A 183 16.04 0.11 -8.26
CA LYS A 183 15.51 -1.24 -8.06
C LYS A 183 16.66 -2.25 -7.89
N LYS A 184 16.57 -3.12 -6.88
CA LYS A 184 17.58 -4.15 -6.56
C LYS A 184 16.93 -5.42 -6.02
N LEU A 185 17.51 -6.58 -6.34
CA LEU A 185 17.20 -7.82 -5.64
C LEU A 185 17.74 -7.73 -4.21
N VAL A 186 16.99 -8.25 -3.23
CA VAL A 186 17.49 -8.41 -1.86
C VAL A 186 18.17 -9.78 -1.77
N GLU A 187 19.43 -9.79 -1.35
CA GLU A 187 20.13 -11.01 -0.96
C GLU A 187 19.57 -11.48 0.38
N GLU A 188 19.09 -12.73 0.43
CA GLU A 188 18.41 -13.34 1.59
C GLU A 188 19.26 -14.45 2.21
#